data_AF-A0AAW0W5Y6-F1
#
_entry.id   AF-A0AAW0W5Y6-F1
#
_cell.length_a   1.000
_cell.length_b   1.000
_cell.length_c   1.000
_cell.angle_alpha   90.00
_cell.angle_beta   90.00
_cell.angle_gamma   90.00
#
_symmetry.space_group_name_H-M   'P 1'
#
loop_
_entity.id
_entity.type
_entity.pdbx_description
1 polymer ?
#
loop_
_entity_poly.entity_id
_entity_poly.type
_entity_poly.pdbx_seq_one_letter_code
_entity_poly.pdbx_strand_id
1 'polypeptide(L)'
;MWRNSSLKLSTLVCLCLLTIIFASMNKLFPDVLGFVKPQFLRDAPSSKDSRCQLKLQLDPCKCSRTIHWYSPYCPSQVIRSNTSIKDKIDIVVDEWQKQSTCGTWATLRGPAQKVVSYSLYGKFPSEYHSGLEQLAPLVVKMYPEWVMRIYLDLSLKQQREWACNLACNNQHIDLCDTGNISGVGDVRQSSGTSWRFCVVGDPLVERYIVRDADSPILQREVDAVDDWISSGKCFHVMRDNAHHGVSMVAGTWGGCNTWQASKATPIRDSMLKSSLAWNQDQPVLWAYMWPWAIMNVTIHDSYTCLRFPGSLPFPTQRYNDTFIGMRSYREEFKNDGVRSECPMECRPAQHKDWKYC
;
A
#
# COMPACT_ATOMS: atom_id res chain seq x y z
N MET A 1 -63.15 -45.24 -23.52
CA MET A 1 -62.19 -45.95 -22.67
C MET A 1 -60.79 -45.46 -23.03
N TRP A 2 -60.06 -44.88 -22.06
CA TRP A 2 -58.59 -44.83 -21.89
C TRP A 2 -57.72 -44.35 -23.06
N ARG A 3 -56.77 -43.42 -22.95
CA ARG A 3 -56.23 -42.57 -21.87
C ARG A 3 -55.39 -41.49 -22.60
N ASN A 4 -55.52 -40.24 -22.19
CA ASN A 4 -54.69 -39.13 -22.67
C ASN A 4 -54.20 -38.38 -21.42
N SER A 5 -53.04 -38.74 -20.87
CA SER A 5 -52.43 -38.07 -19.70
C SER A 5 -51.10 -38.71 -19.29
N SER A 6 -50.00 -38.28 -19.89
CA SER A 6 -48.66 -38.64 -19.41
C SER A 6 -47.58 -37.67 -19.89
N LEU A 7 -47.72 -36.38 -19.56
CA LEU A 7 -46.60 -35.41 -19.59
C LEU A 7 -46.87 -34.15 -18.75
N LYS A 8 -47.54 -34.31 -17.60
CA LYS A 8 -47.65 -33.28 -16.54
C LYS A 8 -47.31 -33.81 -15.13
N LEU A 9 -46.64 -34.98 -15.03
CA LEU A 9 -46.32 -35.61 -13.74
C LEU A 9 -44.82 -35.65 -13.38
N SER A 10 -43.90 -35.18 -14.24
CA SER A 10 -42.46 -35.19 -13.94
C SER A 10 -41.97 -33.91 -13.25
N THR A 11 -42.74 -32.82 -13.25
CA THR A 11 -42.33 -31.53 -12.67
C THR A 11 -42.80 -31.32 -11.23
N LEU A 12 -43.82 -32.05 -10.75
CA LEU A 12 -44.28 -31.95 -9.36
C LEU A 12 -43.55 -32.88 -8.38
N VAL A 13 -42.95 -33.98 -8.87
CA VAL A 13 -42.24 -34.96 -8.01
C VAL A 13 -40.81 -34.48 -7.67
N CYS A 14 -40.20 -33.65 -8.51
CA CYS A 14 -38.86 -33.11 -8.24
C CYS A 14 -38.87 -32.00 -7.17
N LEU A 15 -39.95 -31.21 -7.07
CA LEU A 15 -40.08 -30.15 -6.05
C LEU A 15 -40.43 -30.66 -4.64
N CYS A 16 -41.01 -31.86 -4.50
CA CYS A 16 -41.30 -32.46 -3.18
C CYS A 16 -40.12 -33.26 -2.60
N LEU A 17 -39.19 -33.77 -3.43
CA LEU A 17 -37.99 -34.47 -2.94
C LEU A 17 -36.88 -33.51 -2.49
N LEU A 18 -36.79 -32.30 -3.07
CA LEU A 18 -35.85 -31.27 -2.65
C LEU A 18 -36.22 -30.60 -1.32
N THR A 19 -37.50 -30.53 -0.97
CA THR A 19 -37.95 -29.95 0.32
C THR A 19 -37.78 -30.92 1.50
N ILE A 20 -37.80 -32.24 1.27
CA ILE A 20 -37.58 -33.24 2.32
C ILE A 20 -36.09 -33.42 2.65
N ILE A 21 -35.18 -33.24 1.68
CA ILE A 21 -33.73 -33.26 1.94
C ILE A 21 -33.30 -32.00 2.72
N PHE A 22 -33.89 -30.83 2.43
CA PHE A 22 -33.60 -29.60 3.17
C PHE A 22 -34.18 -29.58 4.61
N ALA A 23 -35.27 -30.30 4.88
CA ALA A 23 -35.87 -30.37 6.22
C ALA A 23 -35.21 -31.40 7.16
N SER A 24 -34.47 -32.39 6.63
CA SER A 24 -33.81 -33.43 7.44
C SER A 24 -32.34 -33.14 7.79
N MET A 25 -31.69 -32.18 7.13
CA MET A 25 -30.30 -31.80 7.47
C MET A 25 -30.21 -30.78 8.62
N ASN A 26 -31.30 -30.07 8.93
CA ASN A 26 -31.37 -29.10 10.04
C ASN A 26 -31.59 -29.72 11.44
N LYS A 27 -31.59 -31.06 11.58
CA LYS A 27 -31.82 -31.75 12.86
C LYS A 27 -30.66 -32.63 13.35
N LEU A 28 -29.51 -32.65 12.66
CA LEU A 28 -28.36 -33.49 13.03
C LEU A 28 -27.06 -32.73 13.35
N PHE A 29 -27.07 -31.40 13.34
CA PHE A 29 -25.95 -30.57 13.82
C PHE A 29 -26.46 -29.28 14.48
N PRO A 30 -26.80 -29.28 15.78
CA PRO A 30 -26.81 -28.03 16.53
C PRO A 30 -25.34 -27.64 16.76
N ASP A 31 -25.00 -26.36 16.58
CA ASP A 31 -23.70 -25.74 16.89
C ASP A 31 -22.57 -25.76 15.83
N VAL A 32 -22.87 -25.49 14.56
CA VAL A 32 -21.85 -24.97 13.62
C VAL A 32 -22.40 -23.82 12.76
N LEU A 33 -22.89 -22.77 13.42
CA LEU A 33 -23.06 -21.44 12.84
C LEU A 33 -22.46 -20.38 13.77
N GLY A 34 -21.21 -20.62 14.18
CA GLY A 34 -20.32 -19.60 14.70
C GLY A 34 -19.51 -18.98 13.57
N PHE A 35 -20.17 -18.31 12.61
CA PHE A 35 -19.46 -17.34 11.78
C PHE A 35 -19.09 -16.18 12.68
N VAL A 36 -17.90 -16.26 13.26
CA VAL A 36 -17.20 -15.12 13.84
C VAL A 36 -17.07 -14.09 12.72
N LYS A 37 -17.93 -13.08 12.72
CA LYS A 37 -17.60 -11.80 12.12
C LYS A 37 -16.39 -11.28 12.89
N PRO A 38 -15.22 -11.01 12.27
CA PRO A 38 -14.36 -10.00 12.81
C PRO A 38 -15.07 -8.67 12.53
N GLN A 39 -15.92 -8.27 13.46
CA GLN A 39 -16.46 -6.92 13.50
C GLN A 39 -15.32 -6.01 13.98
N PHE A 40 -14.33 -5.76 13.11
CA PHE A 40 -13.44 -4.61 13.23
C PHE A 40 -14.07 -3.45 12.47
N LEU A 41 -15.25 -3.03 12.93
CA LEU A 41 -15.59 -1.61 12.85
C LEU A 41 -14.63 -0.97 13.86
N ARG A 42 -13.48 -0.49 13.38
CA ARG A 42 -12.62 0.35 14.20
C ARG A 42 -13.35 1.68 14.34
N ASP A 43 -13.97 1.88 15.49
CA ASP A 43 -14.33 3.21 15.94
C ASP A 43 -13.08 4.09 15.79
N ALA A 44 -13.26 5.31 15.26
CA ALA A 44 -12.20 6.30 15.24
C ALA A 44 -11.62 6.42 16.66
N PRO A 45 -10.29 6.47 16.84
CA PRO A 45 -9.71 6.38 18.17
C PRO A 45 -10.21 7.53 19.04
N SER A 46 -10.88 7.20 20.14
CA SER A 46 -11.20 8.20 21.17
C SER A 46 -9.89 8.71 21.75
N SER A 47 -9.59 9.98 21.51
CA SER A 47 -8.30 10.66 21.76
C SER A 47 -7.98 10.91 23.24
N LYS A 48 -8.24 9.97 24.16
CA LYS A 48 -8.29 10.27 25.60
C LYS A 48 -7.36 9.48 26.52
N ASP A 49 -6.39 8.72 26.03
CA ASP A 49 -5.35 8.16 26.90
C ASP A 49 -3.99 8.86 26.68
N SER A 50 -3.78 9.96 27.42
CA SER A 50 -2.54 10.76 27.43
C SER A 50 -1.29 10.00 27.88
N ARG A 51 -1.46 8.74 28.31
CA ARG A 51 -0.39 7.86 28.77
C ARG A 51 0.40 7.31 27.58
N CYS A 52 -0.20 6.89 26.48
CA CYS A 52 0.53 6.20 25.39
C CYS A 52 1.10 7.16 24.33
N GLN A 53 1.97 8.08 24.74
CA GLN A 53 2.67 8.96 23.81
C GLN A 53 4.14 9.20 24.19
N LEU A 54 4.98 9.40 23.18
CA LEU A 54 6.39 9.74 23.34
C LEU A 54 6.74 10.93 22.46
N LYS A 55 7.19 12.02 23.09
CA LYS A 55 7.66 13.22 22.41
C LYS A 55 9.18 13.17 22.28
N LEU A 56 9.67 13.38 21.06
CA LEU A 56 11.07 13.20 20.69
C LEU A 56 11.52 14.30 19.73
N GLN A 57 12.82 14.52 19.58
CA GLN A 57 13.42 15.46 18.61
C GLN A 57 13.83 14.72 17.33
N LEU A 58 13.26 15.05 16.19
CA LEU A 58 13.56 14.38 14.92
C LEU A 58 15.04 14.58 14.56
N ASP A 59 15.92 13.60 14.77
CA ASP A 59 17.38 13.83 14.76
C ASP A 59 18.06 14.42 13.49
N PRO A 60 17.44 14.52 12.29
CA PRO A 60 17.93 15.44 11.23
C PRO A 60 17.35 16.87 11.28
N CYS A 61 16.31 17.10 12.07
CA CYS A 61 15.47 18.29 12.12
C CYS A 61 15.38 18.90 13.53
N LYS A 62 15.46 20.22 13.65
CA LYS A 62 15.38 20.91 14.96
C LYS A 62 13.94 21.06 15.46
N CYS A 63 13.12 20.01 15.36
CA CYS A 63 11.72 20.03 15.75
C CYS A 63 11.31 18.75 16.48
N SER A 64 10.28 18.89 17.32
CA SER A 64 9.75 17.78 18.10
C SER A 64 8.51 17.17 17.47
N ARG A 65 8.38 15.86 17.64
CA ARG A 65 7.26 15.05 17.16
C ARG A 65 6.72 14.22 18.32
N THR A 66 5.41 14.01 18.34
CA THR A 66 4.75 13.11 19.29
C THR A 66 4.31 11.83 18.57
N ILE A 67 4.82 10.69 19.05
CA ILE A 67 4.35 9.37 18.64
C ILE A 67 3.22 8.99 19.57
N HIS A 68 2.09 8.56 19.00
CA HIS A 68 0.93 8.06 19.72
C HIS A 68 0.81 6.56 19.45
N TRP A 69 0.76 5.76 20.50
CA TRP A 69 0.50 4.32 20.38
C TRP A 69 -0.92 4.00 20.84
N TYR A 70 -1.54 3.04 20.14
CA TYR A 70 -2.81 2.46 20.55
C TYR A 70 -2.56 1.23 21.42
N SER A 71 -3.37 1.02 22.46
CA SER A 71 -3.43 -0.29 23.14
C SER A 71 -3.84 -1.37 22.12
N PRO A 72 -3.17 -2.53 22.02
CA PRO A 72 -2.19 -3.14 22.94
C PRO A 72 -0.71 -2.85 22.62
N TYR A 73 -0.41 -2.05 21.59
CA TYR A 73 0.97 -1.73 21.16
C TYR A 73 1.65 -0.65 22.00
N CYS A 74 1.08 -0.34 23.17
CA CYS A 74 1.64 0.65 24.08
C CYS A 74 2.81 -0.01 24.83
N PRO A 75 4.08 0.39 24.57
CA PRO A 75 5.24 -0.29 25.14
C PRO A 75 5.16 -0.24 26.66
N SER A 76 5.20 -1.42 27.29
CA SER A 76 4.73 -1.63 28.66
C SER A 76 5.55 -0.91 29.76
N GLN A 77 6.60 -0.15 29.40
CA GLN A 77 7.47 0.55 30.36
C GLN A 77 7.81 2.03 30.03
N VAL A 78 7.43 2.57 28.88
CA VAL A 78 7.95 3.89 28.40
C VAL A 78 7.29 5.10 29.09
N ILE A 79 6.14 4.89 29.71
CA ILE A 79 5.24 5.98 30.09
C ILE A 79 5.37 6.36 31.57
N ARG A 80 6.01 5.51 32.38
CA ARG A 80 6.12 5.70 33.84
C ARG A 80 7.55 5.79 34.37
N SER A 81 8.57 5.64 33.53
CA SER A 81 9.97 5.66 33.98
C SER A 81 10.56 7.09 33.94
N ASN A 82 11.26 7.45 35.02
CA ASN A 82 12.05 8.68 35.15
C ASN A 82 13.41 8.56 34.42
N THR A 83 13.48 7.76 33.35
CA THR A 83 14.72 7.41 32.61
C THR A 83 14.97 8.36 31.43
N SER A 84 16.19 8.32 30.89
CA SER A 84 16.57 9.19 29.77
C SER A 84 15.80 8.84 28.49
N ILE A 85 15.75 9.78 27.53
CA ILE A 85 15.10 9.54 26.22
C ILE A 85 15.77 8.37 25.48
N LYS A 86 17.10 8.25 25.58
CA LYS A 86 17.84 7.16 24.96
C LYS A 86 17.39 5.80 25.51
N ASP A 87 17.29 5.68 26.83
CA ASP A 87 16.84 4.44 27.48
C ASP A 87 15.41 4.08 27.05
N LYS A 88 14.54 5.07 26.87
CA LYS A 88 13.17 4.85 26.37
C LYS A 88 13.17 4.32 24.94
N ILE A 89 14.06 4.81 24.08
CA ILE A 89 14.20 4.31 22.71
C ILE A 89 14.71 2.87 22.73
N ASP A 90 15.76 2.60 23.49
CA ASP A 90 16.36 1.27 23.59
C ASP A 90 15.34 0.25 24.11
N ILE A 91 14.53 0.60 25.12
CA ILE A 91 13.41 -0.24 25.61
C ILE A 91 12.41 -0.56 24.49
N VAL A 92 11.98 0.44 23.71
CA VAL A 92 11.00 0.22 22.63
C VAL A 92 11.58 -0.66 21.53
N VAL A 93 12.84 -0.40 21.15
CA VAL A 93 13.55 -1.18 20.13
C VAL A 93 13.71 -2.63 20.59
N ASP A 94 14.09 -2.85 21.84
CA ASP A 94 14.21 -4.17 22.45
C ASP A 94 12.83 -4.86 22.57
N GLU A 95 11.77 -4.16 22.95
CA GLU A 95 10.42 -4.73 23.05
C GLU A 95 9.92 -5.22 21.67
N TRP A 96 10.22 -4.49 20.60
CA TRP A 96 9.86 -4.91 19.24
C TRP A 96 10.74 -6.01 18.68
N GLN A 97 11.95 -6.20 19.22
CA GLN A 97 12.97 -7.12 18.71
C GLN A 97 13.28 -6.90 17.21
N LYS A 98 12.94 -5.72 16.67
CA LYS A 98 12.91 -5.39 15.24
C LYS A 98 13.17 -3.91 15.06
N GLN A 99 13.90 -3.58 13.99
CA GLN A 99 14.18 -2.20 13.59
C GLN A 99 13.66 -1.95 12.18
N SER A 100 13.01 -0.80 11.99
CA SER A 100 12.58 -0.31 10.68
C SER A 100 13.78 -0.02 9.79
N THR A 101 13.63 -0.21 8.48
CA THR A 101 14.66 0.16 7.50
C THR A 101 14.79 1.69 7.35
N CYS A 102 13.77 2.44 7.80
CA CYS A 102 13.71 3.90 7.77
C CYS A 102 14.18 4.54 9.10
N GLY A 103 14.99 3.83 9.89
CA GLY A 103 15.63 4.35 11.09
C GLY A 103 14.72 4.46 12.32
N THR A 104 15.24 5.10 13.36
CA THR A 104 14.66 5.09 14.72
C THR A 104 13.23 5.62 14.76
N TRP A 105 12.92 6.69 14.03
CA TRP A 105 11.58 7.30 14.02
C TRP A 105 10.49 6.37 13.54
N ALA A 106 10.76 5.71 12.42
CA ALA A 106 9.89 4.71 11.88
C ALA A 106 9.83 3.48 12.81
N THR A 107 10.93 3.09 13.46
CA THR A 107 10.93 2.01 14.46
C THR A 107 9.99 2.29 15.63
N LEU A 108 10.03 3.51 16.15
CA LEU A 108 9.26 3.89 17.34
C LEU A 108 7.75 3.96 17.08
N ARG A 109 7.29 4.00 15.82
CA ARG A 109 5.85 3.83 15.52
C ARG A 109 5.32 2.43 15.86
N GLY A 110 6.20 1.44 16.00
CA GLY A 110 5.82 0.07 16.33
C GLY A 110 5.47 -0.79 15.11
N PRO A 111 5.05 -2.04 15.32
CA PRO A 111 4.74 -2.98 14.24
C PRO A 111 3.42 -2.63 13.53
N ALA A 112 3.12 -3.40 12.48
CA ALA A 112 1.87 -3.32 11.72
C ALA A 112 1.62 -1.97 11.01
N GLN A 113 2.68 -1.28 10.61
CA GLN A 113 2.56 -0.01 9.87
C GLN A 113 2.00 -0.24 8.47
N LYS A 114 1.21 0.73 8.00
CA LYS A 114 0.84 0.89 6.59
C LYS A 114 1.61 2.07 6.02
N VAL A 115 2.33 1.89 4.92
CA VAL A 115 3.29 2.90 4.41
C VAL A 115 2.98 3.30 2.98
N VAL A 116 2.94 4.61 2.71
CA VAL A 116 3.04 5.17 1.36
C VAL A 116 4.49 5.59 1.13
N SER A 117 5.17 4.90 0.21
CA SER A 117 6.61 5.02 -0.01
C SER A 117 6.94 5.85 -1.23
N TYR A 118 7.74 6.90 -1.03
CA TYR A 118 8.19 7.84 -2.06
C TYR A 118 9.71 7.99 -2.08
N SER A 119 10.27 8.27 -3.26
CA SER A 119 11.66 8.72 -3.41
C SER A 119 11.70 10.21 -3.67
N LEU A 120 12.67 10.91 -3.10
CA LEU A 120 13.06 12.27 -3.49
C LEU A 120 14.53 12.27 -3.88
N TYR A 121 14.80 12.54 -5.16
CA TYR A 121 16.14 12.46 -5.75
C TYR A 121 16.32 13.53 -6.84
N GLY A 122 17.55 13.67 -7.34
CA GLY A 122 17.89 14.63 -8.38
C GLY A 122 18.19 16.04 -7.83
N LYS A 123 18.01 17.05 -8.69
CA LYS A 123 18.36 18.44 -8.37
C LYS A 123 17.35 19.06 -7.40
N PHE A 124 17.83 20.02 -6.61
CA PHE A 124 17.03 20.86 -5.75
C PHE A 124 16.87 22.27 -6.34
N PRO A 125 15.67 22.88 -6.33
CA PRO A 125 14.37 22.23 -6.18
C PRO A 125 13.97 21.47 -7.46
N SER A 126 12.93 20.64 -7.37
CA SER A 126 12.33 19.92 -8.50
C SER A 126 10.82 19.78 -8.32
N GLU A 127 10.12 19.36 -9.37
CA GLU A 127 8.71 18.98 -9.38
C GLU A 127 8.32 17.97 -8.27
N TYR A 128 9.27 17.14 -7.82
CA TYR A 128 9.02 16.16 -6.77
C TYR A 128 8.86 16.84 -5.40
N HIS A 129 9.49 18.00 -5.18
CA HIS A 129 9.34 18.77 -3.95
C HIS A 129 7.92 19.35 -3.86
N SER A 130 7.47 20.04 -4.91
CA SER A 130 6.10 20.57 -4.98
C SER A 130 5.05 19.46 -5.00
N GLY A 131 5.34 18.31 -5.61
CA GLY A 131 4.48 17.14 -5.56
C GLY A 131 4.32 16.58 -4.14
N LEU A 132 5.42 16.38 -3.41
CA LEU A 132 5.38 15.87 -2.03
C LEU A 132 4.69 16.85 -1.05
N GLU A 133 4.83 18.16 -1.26
CA GLU A 133 4.09 19.18 -0.50
C GLU A 133 2.58 19.05 -0.68
N GLN A 134 2.11 18.76 -1.91
CA GLN A 134 0.70 18.53 -2.20
C GLN A 134 0.21 17.18 -1.68
N LEU A 135 1.05 16.14 -1.75
CA LEU A 135 0.73 14.79 -1.32
C LEU A 135 0.64 14.64 0.20
N ALA A 136 1.46 15.37 0.96
CA ALA A 136 1.50 15.28 2.41
C ALA A 136 0.11 15.37 3.08
N PRO A 137 -0.71 16.43 2.86
CA PRO A 137 -2.06 16.49 3.43
C PRO A 137 -3.01 15.46 2.81
N LEU A 138 -2.81 15.07 1.54
CA LEU A 138 -3.68 14.09 0.86
C LEU A 138 -3.51 12.68 1.42
N VAL A 139 -2.30 12.27 1.82
CA VAL A 139 -2.09 10.96 2.46
C VAL A 139 -2.93 10.84 3.73
N VAL A 140 -2.97 11.87 4.58
CA VAL A 140 -3.81 11.86 5.80
C VAL A 140 -5.29 11.74 5.46
N LYS A 141 -5.73 12.46 4.43
CA LYS A 141 -7.13 12.52 4.01
C LYS A 141 -7.61 11.22 3.35
N MET A 142 -6.79 10.64 2.48
CA MET A 142 -7.17 9.56 1.56
C MET A 142 -6.69 8.19 2.03
N TYR A 143 -5.61 8.14 2.81
CA TYR A 143 -5.07 6.93 3.42
C TYR A 143 -4.95 7.11 4.94
N PRO A 144 -6.08 7.22 5.66
CA PRO A 144 -6.05 7.40 7.11
C PRO A 144 -5.28 6.27 7.79
N GLU A 145 -4.50 6.61 8.82
CA GLU A 145 -3.55 5.72 9.53
C GLU A 145 -2.28 5.34 8.75
N TRP A 146 -2.17 5.64 7.46
CA TRP A 146 -0.94 5.37 6.71
C TRP A 146 0.14 6.41 7.02
N VAL A 147 1.38 5.93 6.97
CA VAL A 147 2.59 6.74 7.17
C VAL A 147 3.19 7.05 5.82
N MET A 148 3.50 8.31 5.57
CA MET A 148 4.25 8.71 4.39
C MET A 148 5.74 8.58 4.69
N ARG A 149 6.45 7.76 3.91
CA ARG A 149 7.91 7.62 4.01
C ARG A 149 8.57 8.24 2.79
N ILE A 150 9.51 9.14 3.02
CA ILE A 150 10.27 9.81 1.97
C ILE A 150 11.72 9.35 2.07
N TYR A 151 12.19 8.65 1.05
CA TYR A 151 13.58 8.21 0.93
C TYR A 151 14.39 9.26 0.16
N LEU A 152 15.40 9.83 0.81
CA LEU A 152 16.18 10.96 0.29
C LEU A 152 17.61 10.99 0.85
N ASP A 153 18.51 11.74 0.21
CA ASP A 153 19.87 11.95 0.70
C ASP A 153 19.91 13.12 1.69
N LEU A 154 19.96 12.82 2.99
CA LEU A 154 19.99 13.84 4.04
C LEU A 154 21.35 14.53 4.19
N SER A 155 22.39 14.07 3.49
CA SER A 155 23.69 14.78 3.47
C SER A 155 23.60 16.10 2.70
N LEU A 156 22.68 16.19 1.73
CA LEU A 156 22.43 17.41 0.94
C LEU A 156 21.67 18.45 1.78
N LYS A 157 22.36 19.54 2.13
CA LYS A 157 21.84 20.58 3.05
C LYS A 157 20.45 21.11 2.63
N GLN A 158 20.28 21.48 1.36
CA GLN A 158 19.02 22.04 0.87
C GLN A 158 17.87 21.03 0.91
N GLN A 159 18.12 19.76 0.54
CA GLN A 159 17.10 18.71 0.63
C GLN A 159 16.72 18.44 2.08
N ARG A 160 17.71 18.36 2.99
CA ARG A 160 17.47 18.17 4.42
C ARG A 160 16.64 19.31 5.01
N GLU A 161 16.97 20.57 4.71
CA GLU A 161 16.23 21.73 5.21
C GLU A 161 14.78 21.73 4.73
N TRP A 162 14.54 21.47 3.44
CA TRP A 162 13.20 21.35 2.89
C TRP A 162 12.41 20.18 3.51
N ALA A 163 13.02 18.99 3.58
CA ALA A 163 12.37 17.80 4.09
C ALA A 163 12.02 17.94 5.58
N CYS A 164 12.89 18.61 6.34
CA CYS A 164 12.60 18.97 7.72
C CYS A 164 11.41 19.92 7.83
N ASN A 165 11.34 20.97 7.00
CA ASN A 165 10.17 21.86 6.99
C ASN A 165 8.87 21.10 6.72
N LEU A 166 8.89 20.15 5.78
CA LEU A 166 7.72 19.31 5.49
C LEU A 166 7.37 18.39 6.68
N ALA A 167 8.33 17.62 7.19
CA ALA A 167 8.11 16.63 8.25
C ALA A 167 7.75 17.26 9.60
N CYS A 168 8.32 18.42 9.95
CA CYS A 168 8.00 19.12 11.20
C CYS A 168 6.52 19.57 11.26
N ASN A 169 5.94 19.89 10.11
CA ASN A 169 4.52 20.29 10.00
C ASN A 169 3.57 19.09 9.80
N ASN A 170 4.09 17.87 9.62
CA ASN A 170 3.32 16.70 9.24
C ASN A 170 3.75 15.45 10.03
N GLN A 171 3.04 15.15 11.13
CA GLN A 171 3.37 14.07 12.06
C GLN A 171 3.18 12.65 11.47
N HIS A 172 2.64 12.50 10.27
CA HIS A 172 2.55 11.21 9.57
C HIS A 172 3.74 10.95 8.64
N ILE A 173 4.72 11.86 8.56
CA ILE A 173 5.89 11.72 7.68
C ILE A 173 7.09 11.20 8.45
N ASP A 174 7.77 10.20 7.88
CA ASP A 174 9.11 9.78 8.27
C ASP A 174 10.11 10.04 7.13
N LEU A 175 11.28 10.57 7.49
CA LEU A 175 12.40 10.80 6.58
C LEU A 175 13.38 9.62 6.67
N CYS A 176 13.65 8.96 5.55
CA CYS A 176 14.53 7.80 5.47
C CYS A 176 15.82 8.20 4.76
N ASP A 177 16.94 8.26 5.49
CA ASP A 177 18.24 8.63 4.91
C ASP A 177 18.80 7.51 4.04
N THR A 178 18.95 7.78 2.75
CA THR A 178 19.49 6.80 1.80
C THR A 178 20.98 6.53 2.00
N GLY A 179 21.69 7.39 2.73
CA GLY A 179 23.05 7.11 3.18
C GLY A 179 23.14 6.09 4.32
N ASN A 180 22.03 5.78 4.99
CA ASN A 180 22.02 4.94 6.20
C ASN A 180 20.70 4.15 6.37
N ILE A 181 20.38 3.29 5.41
CA ILE A 181 19.22 2.39 5.50
C ILE A 181 19.55 1.21 6.41
N SER A 182 18.82 1.06 7.52
CA SER A 182 19.09 -0.01 8.49
C SER A 182 18.97 -1.40 7.87
N GLY A 183 20.01 -2.22 8.02
CA GLY A 183 20.09 -3.57 7.43
C GLY A 183 20.48 -3.60 5.95
N VAL A 184 20.68 -2.44 5.29
CA VAL A 184 21.10 -2.36 3.88
C VAL A 184 22.39 -1.56 3.71
N GLY A 185 22.52 -0.41 4.40
CA GLY A 185 23.64 0.52 4.28
C GLY A 185 23.34 1.71 3.37
N ASP A 186 24.38 2.24 2.73
CA ASP A 186 24.29 3.36 1.80
C ASP A 186 23.77 2.89 0.43
N VAL A 187 22.59 3.37 0.03
CA VAL A 187 21.95 3.06 -1.24
C VAL A 187 22.01 4.21 -2.25
N ARG A 188 22.77 5.28 -1.98
CA ARG A 188 22.88 6.43 -2.88
C ARG A 188 23.51 6.11 -4.24
N GLN A 189 24.26 5.01 -4.32
CA GLN A 189 24.81 4.48 -5.57
C GLN A 189 23.76 3.75 -6.43
N SER A 190 22.61 3.39 -5.85
CA SER A 190 21.48 2.86 -6.60
C SER A 190 20.68 3.98 -7.27
N SER A 191 19.78 3.63 -8.18
CA SER A 191 18.92 4.62 -8.83
C SER A 191 17.97 5.28 -7.82
N GLY A 192 17.89 6.61 -7.86
CA GLY A 192 16.98 7.39 -7.01
C GLY A 192 15.51 6.96 -7.11
N THR A 193 15.08 6.51 -8.31
CA THR A 193 13.72 5.97 -8.52
C THR A 193 13.45 4.71 -7.68
N SER A 194 14.48 3.96 -7.31
CA SER A 194 14.38 2.69 -6.57
C SER A 194 14.51 2.86 -5.06
N TRP A 195 14.87 4.03 -4.53
CA TRP A 195 15.04 4.22 -3.07
C TRP A 195 13.77 3.89 -2.28
N ARG A 196 12.59 4.22 -2.82
CA ARG A 196 11.27 3.82 -2.29
C ARG A 196 11.05 2.31 -2.17
N PHE A 197 11.87 1.48 -2.80
CA PHE A 197 11.82 0.02 -2.62
C PHE A 197 12.45 -0.44 -1.31
N CYS A 198 13.14 0.42 -0.56
CA CYS A 198 13.69 0.10 0.76
C CYS A 198 12.62 -0.27 1.81
N VAL A 199 11.34 0.00 1.54
CA VAL A 199 10.20 -0.44 2.37
C VAL A 199 9.99 -1.96 2.32
N VAL A 200 10.45 -2.62 1.25
CA VAL A 200 10.34 -4.08 1.07
C VAL A 200 11.23 -4.78 2.10
N GLY A 201 10.65 -5.73 2.85
CA GLY A 201 11.35 -6.44 3.92
C GLY A 201 11.57 -5.61 5.19
N ASP A 202 10.94 -4.43 5.33
CA ASP A 202 10.90 -3.74 6.60
C ASP A 202 10.06 -4.55 7.61
N PRO A 203 10.64 -4.97 8.75
CA PRO A 203 9.99 -5.91 9.66
C PRO A 203 8.85 -5.31 10.50
N LEU A 204 8.68 -3.98 10.49
CA LEU A 204 7.62 -3.26 11.20
C LEU A 204 6.50 -2.76 10.27
N VAL A 205 6.70 -2.87 8.96
CA VAL A 205 5.69 -2.53 7.95
C VAL A 205 4.89 -3.78 7.58
N GLU A 206 3.58 -3.77 7.80
CA GLU A 206 2.70 -4.87 7.37
C GLU A 206 2.35 -4.73 5.90
N ARG A 207 1.94 -3.53 5.48
CA ARG A 207 1.56 -3.20 4.10
C ARG A 207 2.23 -1.93 3.63
N TYR A 208 2.52 -1.87 2.35
CA TYR A 208 3.06 -0.68 1.73
C TYR A 208 2.47 -0.49 0.33
N ILE A 209 2.40 0.76 -0.10
CA ILE A 209 2.19 1.16 -1.48
C ILE A 209 3.37 2.02 -1.93
N VAL A 210 3.79 1.85 -3.17
CA VAL A 210 4.93 2.56 -3.76
C VAL A 210 4.39 3.49 -4.83
N ARG A 211 4.75 4.78 -4.73
CA ARG A 211 4.21 5.84 -5.57
C ARG A 211 5.30 6.74 -6.14
N ASP A 212 5.02 7.28 -7.32
CA ASP A 212 5.77 8.42 -7.86
C ASP A 212 5.35 9.71 -7.15
N ALA A 213 6.31 10.61 -6.90
CA ALA A 213 6.07 11.88 -6.23
C ALA A 213 5.43 12.94 -7.14
N ASP A 214 5.43 12.71 -8.46
CA ASP A 214 4.82 13.57 -9.47
C ASP A 214 3.38 13.16 -9.82
N SER A 215 2.83 12.16 -9.12
CA SER A 215 1.50 11.61 -9.35
C SER A 215 0.51 11.98 -8.23
N PRO A 216 -0.67 12.51 -8.55
CA PRO A 216 -1.72 12.80 -7.57
C PRO A 216 -2.36 11.51 -7.06
N ILE A 217 -2.84 11.53 -5.81
CA ILE A 217 -3.67 10.46 -5.27
C ILE A 217 -5.10 10.66 -5.78
N LEU A 218 -5.63 9.68 -6.51
CA LEU A 218 -7.00 9.68 -7.03
C LEU A 218 -7.90 8.81 -6.15
N GLN A 219 -9.18 9.16 -6.01
CA GLN A 219 -10.13 8.32 -5.26
C GLN A 219 -10.20 6.90 -5.81
N ARG A 220 -10.16 6.78 -7.14
CA ARG A 220 -10.06 5.52 -7.87
C ARG A 220 -8.89 4.64 -7.43
N GLU A 221 -7.76 5.24 -7.06
CA GLU A 221 -6.61 4.52 -6.51
C GLU A 221 -6.92 3.95 -5.14
N VAL A 222 -7.51 4.77 -4.27
CA VAL A 222 -7.90 4.39 -2.91
C VAL A 222 -8.89 3.23 -2.97
N ASP A 223 -9.90 3.31 -3.83
CA ASP A 223 -10.90 2.25 -4.00
C ASP A 223 -10.25 0.94 -4.47
N ALA A 224 -9.27 1.00 -5.39
CA ALA A 224 -8.53 -0.17 -5.86
C ALA A 224 -7.57 -0.74 -4.80
N VAL A 225 -7.02 0.10 -3.93
CA VAL A 225 -6.21 -0.32 -2.78
C VAL A 225 -7.09 -1.00 -1.74
N ASP A 226 -8.28 -0.48 -1.45
CA ASP A 226 -9.24 -1.09 -0.53
C ASP A 226 -9.77 -2.43 -1.05
N ASP A 227 -10.07 -2.53 -2.34
CA ASP A 227 -10.43 -3.79 -3.00
C ASP A 227 -9.30 -4.83 -2.89
N TRP A 228 -8.05 -4.43 -3.17
CA TRP A 228 -6.89 -5.29 -2.99
C TRP A 228 -6.71 -5.75 -1.54
N ILE A 229 -6.82 -4.84 -0.56
CA ILE A 229 -6.69 -5.21 0.85
C ILE A 229 -7.77 -6.23 1.24
N SER A 230 -8.99 -6.03 0.74
CA SER A 230 -10.13 -6.93 0.98
C SER A 230 -9.96 -8.30 0.33
N SER A 231 -9.20 -8.40 -0.76
CA SER A 231 -8.90 -9.67 -1.44
C SER A 231 -7.99 -10.61 -0.62
N GLY A 232 -7.27 -10.06 0.37
CA GLY A 232 -6.28 -10.79 1.17
C GLY A 232 -4.99 -11.16 0.43
N LYS A 233 -4.82 -10.72 -0.82
CA LYS A 233 -3.59 -10.92 -1.59
C LYS A 233 -2.47 -10.03 -1.07
N CYS A 234 -1.22 -10.49 -1.17
CA CYS A 234 -0.10 -9.72 -0.64
C CYS A 234 0.36 -8.58 -1.55
N PHE A 235 0.22 -8.69 -2.87
CA PHE A 235 0.69 -7.69 -3.82
C PHE A 235 -0.44 -7.05 -4.61
N HIS A 236 -0.20 -5.83 -5.06
CA HIS A 236 -1.11 -5.05 -5.90
C HIS A 236 -0.38 -4.43 -7.06
N VAL A 237 -1.01 -4.45 -8.23
CA VAL A 237 -0.53 -3.75 -9.42
C VAL A 237 -1.70 -3.03 -10.06
N MET A 238 -1.49 -1.77 -10.48
CA MET A 238 -2.49 -0.98 -11.18
C MET A 238 -1.97 -0.51 -12.54
N ARG A 239 -2.69 -0.88 -13.61
CA ARG A 239 -2.41 -0.49 -15.00
C ARG A 239 -3.60 0.31 -15.53
N ASP A 240 -3.61 1.59 -15.22
CA ASP A 240 -4.79 2.44 -15.45
C ASP A 240 -4.72 3.29 -16.73
N ASN A 241 -3.73 3.05 -17.60
CA ASN A 241 -3.54 3.75 -18.87
C ASN A 241 -3.05 2.78 -19.95
N ALA A 242 -3.35 3.03 -21.23
CA ALA A 242 -2.91 2.20 -22.35
C ALA A 242 -1.38 2.07 -22.46
N HIS A 243 -0.63 3.04 -21.93
CA HIS A 243 0.83 3.01 -21.87
C HIS A 243 1.39 2.18 -20.70
N HIS A 244 0.56 1.69 -19.77
CA HIS A 244 0.97 0.88 -18.63
C HIS A 244 1.17 -0.61 -19.01
N GLY A 245 1.70 -0.89 -20.20
CA GLY A 245 1.79 -2.21 -20.79
C GLY A 245 2.92 -3.12 -20.25
N VAL A 246 3.39 -2.86 -19.03
CA VAL A 246 4.47 -3.61 -18.35
C VAL A 246 3.92 -4.48 -17.21
N SER A 247 4.68 -5.50 -16.80
CA SER A 247 4.25 -6.42 -15.75
C SER A 247 3.96 -5.73 -14.41
N MET A 248 4.75 -4.73 -14.04
CA MET A 248 4.56 -3.96 -12.80
C MET A 248 5.02 -2.53 -13.06
N VAL A 249 4.08 -1.58 -13.01
CA VAL A 249 4.38 -0.15 -13.15
C VAL A 249 4.96 0.34 -11.83
N ALA A 250 6.13 0.97 -11.87
CA ALA A 250 6.93 1.20 -10.67
C ALA A 250 6.34 2.23 -9.70
N GLY A 251 5.51 3.13 -10.18
CA GLY A 251 4.78 4.12 -9.39
C GLY A 251 3.38 3.71 -8.96
N THR A 252 2.88 2.52 -9.30
CA THR A 252 1.46 2.16 -9.06
C THR A 252 1.31 0.71 -8.60
N TRP A 253 2.13 0.30 -7.63
CA TRP A 253 2.08 -1.04 -7.04
C TRP A 253 2.14 -1.00 -5.49
N GLY A 254 1.85 -2.13 -4.88
CA GLY A 254 1.87 -2.29 -3.43
C GLY A 254 2.19 -3.73 -3.02
N GLY A 255 2.48 -3.91 -1.74
CA GLY A 255 2.88 -5.20 -1.20
C GLY A 255 2.64 -5.32 0.30
N CYS A 256 2.96 -6.49 0.82
CA CYS A 256 2.98 -6.79 2.24
C CYS A 256 4.31 -7.45 2.61
N ASN A 257 4.84 -7.19 3.82
CA ASN A 257 6.09 -7.86 4.27
C ASN A 257 5.83 -9.14 5.06
N THR A 258 4.57 -9.57 5.18
CA THR A 258 4.16 -10.75 5.96
C THR A 258 4.15 -12.04 5.15
N TRP A 259 3.94 -11.97 3.83
CA TRP A 259 3.93 -13.15 2.97
C TRP A 259 5.35 -13.55 2.57
N GLN A 260 5.74 -14.80 2.83
CA GLN A 260 7.10 -15.32 2.58
C GLN A 260 8.19 -14.33 3.06
N ALA A 261 8.02 -13.78 4.27
CA ALA A 261 8.82 -12.67 4.80
C ALA A 261 10.35 -12.86 4.68
N SER A 262 10.85 -14.10 4.80
CA SER A 262 12.27 -14.43 4.64
C SER A 262 12.83 -14.12 3.25
N LYS A 263 11.98 -14.03 2.22
CA LYS A 263 12.38 -13.68 0.85
C LYS A 263 12.38 -12.18 0.56
N ALA A 264 11.63 -11.39 1.32
CA ALA A 264 11.46 -9.96 1.05
C ALA A 264 12.80 -9.20 1.10
N THR A 265 13.63 -9.45 2.12
CA THR A 265 14.94 -8.83 2.28
C THR A 265 15.91 -9.20 1.14
N PRO A 266 16.14 -10.48 0.81
CA PRO A 266 16.97 -10.84 -0.36
C PRO A 266 16.48 -10.21 -1.67
N ILE A 267 15.16 -10.14 -1.89
CA ILE A 267 14.58 -9.53 -3.09
C ILE A 267 14.84 -8.02 -3.11
N ARG A 268 14.58 -7.31 -2.00
CA ARG A 268 14.91 -5.89 -1.85
C ARG A 268 16.37 -5.63 -2.17
N ASP A 269 17.28 -6.37 -1.53
CA ASP A 269 18.71 -6.15 -1.70
C ASP A 269 19.16 -6.41 -3.13
N SER A 270 18.57 -7.41 -3.81
CA SER A 270 18.81 -7.66 -5.23
C SER A 270 18.31 -6.51 -6.11
N MET A 271 17.15 -5.93 -5.79
CA MET A 271 16.63 -4.75 -6.52
C MET A 271 17.56 -3.55 -6.35
N LEU A 272 17.98 -3.25 -5.12
CA LEU A 272 18.79 -2.07 -4.80
C LEU A 272 20.23 -2.17 -5.34
N LYS A 273 20.77 -3.38 -5.47
CA LYS A 273 22.13 -3.64 -6.00
C LYS A 273 22.15 -3.87 -7.51
N SER A 274 20.99 -3.91 -8.17
CA SER A 274 20.92 -4.26 -9.58
C SER A 274 21.56 -3.21 -10.48
N SER A 275 22.37 -3.65 -11.44
CA SER A 275 22.84 -2.80 -12.54
C SER A 275 21.76 -2.53 -13.59
N LEU A 276 20.62 -3.24 -13.57
CA LEU A 276 19.46 -2.92 -14.41
C LEU A 276 18.80 -1.59 -13.98
N ALA A 277 19.13 -1.09 -12.78
CA ALA A 277 18.51 0.08 -12.19
C ALA A 277 18.93 1.39 -12.83
N TRP A 278 19.96 1.45 -13.69
CA TRP A 278 20.46 2.72 -14.26
C TRP A 278 19.32 3.54 -14.91
N ASN A 279 18.81 4.51 -14.15
CA ASN A 279 17.68 5.38 -14.46
C ASN A 279 16.33 4.69 -14.77
N GLN A 280 16.17 3.38 -14.54
CA GLN A 280 14.90 2.68 -14.79
C GLN A 280 14.62 1.63 -13.71
N ASP A 281 13.50 1.77 -13.01
CA ASP A 281 13.07 0.91 -11.91
C ASP A 281 12.13 -0.23 -12.36
N GLN A 282 11.36 -0.04 -13.44
CA GLN A 282 10.48 -1.09 -13.98
C GLN A 282 11.23 -2.36 -14.43
N PRO A 283 12.41 -2.29 -15.10
CA PRO A 283 13.18 -3.49 -15.43
C PRO A 283 13.64 -4.25 -14.18
N VAL A 284 13.99 -3.52 -13.11
CA VAL A 284 14.36 -4.10 -11.81
C VAL A 284 13.17 -4.84 -11.18
N LEU A 285 12.00 -4.21 -11.17
CA LEU A 285 10.78 -4.86 -10.69
C LEU A 285 10.46 -6.13 -11.50
N TRP A 286 10.56 -6.07 -12.83
CA TRP A 286 10.34 -7.22 -13.68
C TRP A 286 11.31 -8.37 -13.39
N ALA A 287 12.59 -8.07 -13.15
CA ALA A 287 13.62 -9.09 -12.94
C ALA A 287 13.54 -9.74 -11.55
N TYR A 288 13.25 -8.98 -10.49
CA TYR A 288 13.38 -9.47 -9.10
C TYR A 288 12.06 -9.55 -8.35
N MET A 289 11.18 -8.55 -8.46
CA MET A 289 9.94 -8.50 -7.69
C MET A 289 8.83 -9.31 -8.36
N TRP A 290 8.64 -9.14 -9.68
CA TRP A 290 7.53 -9.72 -10.42
C TRP A 290 7.46 -11.26 -10.35
N PRO A 291 8.56 -12.03 -10.49
CA PRO A 291 8.51 -13.49 -10.40
C PRO A 291 7.99 -13.98 -9.05
N TRP A 292 8.17 -13.18 -8.01
CA TRP A 292 7.67 -13.46 -6.67
C TRP A 292 6.24 -12.94 -6.46
N ALA A 293 5.98 -11.70 -6.84
CA ALA A 293 4.70 -11.03 -6.61
C ALA A 293 3.53 -11.73 -7.33
N ILE A 294 3.72 -12.20 -8.56
CA ILE A 294 2.65 -12.79 -9.40
C ILE A 294 1.98 -14.03 -8.78
N MET A 295 2.64 -14.69 -7.81
CA MET A 295 2.07 -15.83 -7.11
C MET A 295 0.96 -15.44 -6.10
N ASN A 296 0.89 -14.16 -5.68
CA ASN A 296 -0.06 -13.70 -4.67
C ASN A 296 -0.45 -12.23 -4.87
N VAL A 297 -0.98 -11.91 -6.06
CA VAL A 297 -1.27 -10.54 -6.50
C VAL A 297 -2.75 -10.32 -6.82
N THR A 298 -3.25 -9.12 -6.54
CA THR A 298 -4.43 -8.52 -7.19
C THR A 298 -3.96 -7.51 -8.22
N ILE A 299 -4.48 -7.61 -9.44
CA ILE A 299 -4.10 -6.71 -10.54
C ILE A 299 -5.35 -5.99 -11.01
N HIS A 300 -5.32 -4.65 -11.02
CA HIS A 300 -6.35 -3.83 -11.65
C HIS A 300 -5.83 -3.29 -12.98
N ASP A 301 -6.60 -3.45 -14.06
CA ASP A 301 -6.15 -3.13 -15.41
C ASP A 301 -7.30 -2.61 -16.30
N SER A 302 -7.14 -1.40 -16.82
CA SER A 302 -8.13 -0.72 -17.65
C SER A 302 -7.97 -1.02 -19.14
N TYR A 303 -6.76 -1.40 -19.59
CA TYR A 303 -6.42 -1.43 -21.02
C TYR A 303 -5.73 -2.71 -21.50
N THR A 304 -4.94 -3.35 -20.64
CA THR A 304 -4.05 -4.45 -20.99
C THR A 304 -4.47 -5.79 -20.39
N CYS A 305 -5.72 -5.93 -19.95
CA CYS A 305 -6.24 -7.15 -19.34
C CYS A 305 -6.11 -8.41 -20.24
N LEU A 306 -6.16 -8.26 -21.57
CA LEU A 306 -5.94 -9.37 -22.52
C LEU A 306 -4.47 -9.79 -22.61
N ARG A 307 -3.54 -8.84 -22.40
CA ARG A 307 -2.09 -9.11 -22.31
C ARG A 307 -1.72 -9.74 -20.97
N PHE A 308 -2.45 -9.39 -19.92
CA PHE A 308 -2.24 -9.90 -18.56
C PHE A 308 -3.51 -10.60 -18.05
N PRO A 309 -3.76 -11.85 -18.48
CA PRO A 309 -4.92 -12.62 -18.05
C PRO A 309 -5.02 -12.72 -16.52
N GLY A 310 -6.25 -12.67 -16.00
CA GLY A 310 -6.52 -12.66 -14.56
C GLY A 310 -6.50 -11.26 -13.92
N SER A 311 -6.25 -10.21 -14.70
CA SER A 311 -6.45 -8.83 -14.23
C SER A 311 -7.94 -8.54 -14.03
N LEU A 312 -8.24 -7.78 -12.98
CA LEU A 312 -9.56 -7.29 -12.64
C LEU A 312 -9.78 -5.91 -13.29
N PRO A 313 -11.03 -5.57 -13.66
CA PRO A 313 -11.38 -4.20 -13.94
C PRO A 313 -11.27 -3.37 -12.64
N PHE A 314 -11.04 -2.06 -12.75
CA PHE A 314 -11.08 -1.18 -11.57
C PHE A 314 -12.48 -1.14 -10.94
N PRO A 315 -12.56 -0.94 -9.60
CA PRO A 315 -13.82 -1.03 -8.86
C PRO A 315 -14.73 0.18 -9.07
N THR A 316 -14.20 1.30 -9.56
CA THR A 316 -14.96 2.53 -9.77
C THR A 316 -14.83 3.05 -11.20
N GLN A 317 -15.77 3.89 -11.63
CA GLN A 317 -15.71 4.55 -12.92
C GLN A 317 -14.63 5.63 -12.92
N ARG A 318 -13.94 5.83 -14.05
CA ARG A 318 -12.97 6.92 -14.18
C ARG A 318 -13.69 8.27 -14.09
N TYR A 319 -13.11 9.19 -13.32
CA TYR A 319 -13.56 10.57 -13.28
C TYR A 319 -12.71 11.41 -14.25
N ASN A 320 -13.38 12.13 -15.17
CA ASN A 320 -12.75 12.88 -16.25
C ASN A 320 -11.76 12.01 -17.07
N ASP A 321 -10.67 12.61 -17.54
CA ASP A 321 -9.57 11.97 -18.26
C ASP A 321 -8.45 11.48 -17.32
N THR A 322 -8.70 11.44 -16.01
CA THR A 322 -7.66 11.14 -15.03
C THR A 322 -7.26 9.68 -15.02
N PHE A 323 -5.99 9.35 -14.76
CA PHE A 323 -5.53 7.98 -14.50
C PHE A 323 -4.50 7.89 -13.38
N ILE A 324 -4.47 6.74 -12.70
CA ILE A 324 -3.53 6.44 -11.63
C ILE A 324 -2.12 6.38 -12.22
N GLY A 325 -1.18 7.17 -11.69
CA GLY A 325 0.18 7.31 -12.21
C GLY A 325 0.37 8.40 -13.27
N MET A 326 -0.62 9.29 -13.46
CA MET A 326 -0.44 10.50 -14.28
C MET A 326 0.62 11.42 -13.66
N ARG A 327 1.37 12.16 -14.48
CA ARG A 327 2.48 13.00 -14.00
C ARG A 327 2.08 14.47 -13.86
N SER A 328 0.86 14.74 -13.38
CA SER A 328 0.26 16.08 -13.46
C SER A 328 0.97 17.16 -12.64
N TYR A 329 1.88 16.79 -11.71
CA TYR A 329 2.70 17.76 -10.99
C TYR A 329 3.93 18.25 -11.78
N ARG A 330 4.16 17.68 -12.97
CA ARG A 330 5.15 18.15 -13.93
C ARG A 330 4.47 19.07 -14.93
N GLU A 331 4.99 20.29 -15.05
CA GLU A 331 4.40 21.32 -15.93
C GLU A 331 4.31 20.84 -17.38
N GLU A 332 5.30 20.09 -17.86
CA GLU A 332 5.29 19.49 -19.19
C GLU A 332 4.19 18.43 -19.40
N PHE A 333 3.62 17.89 -18.32
CA PHE A 333 2.60 16.84 -18.29
C PHE A 333 1.29 17.31 -17.63
N LYS A 334 1.03 18.62 -17.52
CA LYS A 334 -0.21 19.15 -16.94
C LYS A 334 -1.50 18.70 -17.65
N ASN A 335 -1.38 18.29 -18.92
CA ASN A 335 -2.47 17.74 -19.75
C ASN A 335 -2.33 16.22 -19.93
N ASP A 336 -1.63 15.53 -19.02
CA ASP A 336 -1.52 14.07 -19.04
C ASP A 336 -2.85 13.46 -18.63
N GLY A 337 -3.43 12.67 -19.53
CA GLY A 337 -4.78 12.16 -19.41
C GLY A 337 -5.04 11.03 -20.40
N VAL A 338 -6.10 10.28 -20.13
CA VAL A 338 -6.56 9.20 -20.98
C VAL A 338 -7.18 9.75 -22.27
N ARG A 339 -6.81 9.15 -23.41
CA ARG A 339 -7.28 9.59 -24.74
C ARG A 339 -8.11 8.56 -25.51
N SER A 340 -8.27 7.36 -24.97
CA SER A 340 -8.93 6.25 -25.65
C SER A 340 -9.88 5.51 -24.72
N GLU A 341 -11.00 5.03 -25.26
CA GLU A 341 -11.89 4.14 -24.53
C GLU A 341 -11.15 2.85 -24.11
N CYS A 342 -11.55 2.29 -22.96
CA CYS A 342 -11.14 0.96 -22.55
C CYS A 342 -11.65 -0.10 -23.53
N PRO A 343 -10.86 -1.17 -23.80
CA PRO A 343 -11.38 -2.39 -24.45
C PRO A 343 -12.58 -2.93 -23.69
N MET A 344 -13.61 -3.40 -24.41
CA MET A 344 -14.86 -3.88 -23.81
C MET A 344 -14.62 -5.05 -22.85
N GLU A 345 -13.60 -5.86 -23.13
CA GLU A 345 -13.15 -7.00 -22.35
C GLU A 345 -12.59 -6.58 -20.98
N CYS A 346 -11.95 -5.41 -20.89
CA CYS A 346 -11.35 -4.90 -19.65
C CYS A 346 -12.31 -4.10 -18.78
N ARG A 347 -13.53 -3.83 -19.27
CA ARG A 347 -14.57 -3.14 -18.49
C ARG A 347 -15.24 -4.09 -17.48
N PRO A 348 -15.74 -3.60 -16.34
CA PRO A 348 -16.48 -4.44 -15.40
C PRO A 348 -17.67 -5.15 -16.05
N ALA A 349 -17.92 -6.41 -15.65
CA ALA A 349 -19.00 -7.21 -16.21
C ALA A 349 -20.38 -6.54 -16.07
N GLN A 350 -20.60 -5.85 -14.95
CA GLN A 350 -21.84 -5.14 -14.66
C GLN A 350 -21.88 -3.71 -15.24
N HIS A 351 -20.75 -3.21 -15.77
CA HIS A 351 -20.59 -1.84 -16.25
C HIS A 351 -19.85 -1.76 -17.59
N LYS A 352 -20.36 -2.47 -18.60
CA LYS A 352 -19.79 -2.43 -19.96
C LYS A 352 -19.97 -1.06 -20.64
N ASP A 353 -20.86 -0.24 -20.11
CA ASP A 353 -21.10 1.15 -20.50
C ASP A 353 -20.00 2.12 -20.05
N TRP A 354 -19.12 1.73 -19.11
CA TRP A 354 -17.95 2.52 -18.71
C TRP A 354 -16.89 2.53 -19.82
N LYS A 355 -17.11 3.38 -20.83
CA LYS A 355 -16.21 3.59 -21.96
C LYS A 355 -14.83 4.05 -21.52
N TYR A 356 -14.79 4.93 -20.53
CA TYR A 356 -13.61 5.28 -19.75
C TYR A 356 -13.75 4.57 -18.41
N CYS A 357 -13.47 3.27 -18.46
CA CYS A 357 -12.93 2.57 -17.32
C CYS A 357 -11.46 3.02 -17.17
#